data_AF-A0A9D3S0D6-F1
#
_entry.id   AF-A0A9D3S0D6-F1
#
_cell.length_a   1.000
_cell.length_b   1.000
_cell.length_c   1.000
_cell.angle_alpha   90.00
_cell.angle_beta   90.00
_cell.angle_gamma   90.00
#
_symmetry.space_group_name_H-M   'P 1'
#
loop_
_entity.id
_entity.type
_entity.pdbx_description
1 polymer ?
#
loop_
_entity_poly.entity_id
_entity_poly.type
_entity_poly.pdbx_seq_one_letter_code
_entity_poly.pdbx_strand_id
1 'polypeptide(L)'
;MGTIHHKEKWECNQYLNGAGPPANQERPNGGRAGVALKNEQSIVGDQPDGDMKWISLPRSLPCYPHCGTIEIEYNFNDGMQTEKHPRPGKPFAGFRTVAYLPDDREGNELLRLLKQAFDQGLTFTVASGSNGSEAVTWSDIPHCTGFTNPEPYFLMTVKQVLKSKGIE
;
A
#
# COMPACT_ATOMS: atom_id res chain seq x y z
N MET A 1 -38.99 -18.21 -23.22
CA MET A 1 -37.55 -18.34 -22.96
C MET A 1 -36.86 -17.22 -23.72
N GLY A 2 -36.36 -16.21 -23.02
CA GLY A 2 -35.76 -15.04 -23.66
C GLY A 2 -35.14 -14.16 -22.59
N THR A 3 -33.87 -14.41 -22.27
CA THR A 3 -33.05 -13.58 -21.40
C THR A 3 -32.50 -12.42 -22.21
N ILE A 4 -32.94 -11.22 -21.84
CA ILE A 4 -32.53 -9.96 -22.46
C ILE A 4 -31.26 -9.47 -21.77
N HIS A 5 -30.27 -9.11 -22.56
CA HIS A 5 -29.13 -8.28 -22.18
C HIS A 5 -29.59 -6.93 -21.59
N HIS A 6 -29.00 -6.46 -20.50
CA HIS A 6 -28.41 -5.11 -20.39
C HIS A 6 -27.79 -4.95 -18.99
N LYS A 7 -26.47 -4.77 -18.87
CA LYS A 7 -25.68 -3.52 -19.00
C LYS A 7 -25.92 -2.54 -17.84
N GLU A 8 -24.85 -2.39 -17.07
CA GLU A 8 -24.65 -1.40 -16.01
C GLU A 8 -25.05 0.00 -16.45
N LYS A 9 -25.76 0.71 -15.56
CA LYS A 9 -25.84 2.17 -15.56
C LYS A 9 -25.62 2.64 -14.13
N TRP A 10 -24.40 3.08 -13.88
CA TRP A 10 -24.03 3.91 -12.74
C TRP A 10 -24.71 5.27 -12.95
N GLU A 11 -25.59 5.69 -12.04
CA GLU A 11 -26.12 7.05 -12.03
C GLU A 11 -25.63 7.76 -10.76
N CYS A 12 -24.84 8.82 -10.98
CA CYS A 12 -24.47 9.80 -9.96
C CYS A 12 -25.66 10.69 -9.61
N ASN A 13 -25.89 10.84 -8.30
CA ASN A 13 -26.61 11.88 -7.56
C ASN A 13 -27.65 12.75 -8.29
N GLN A 14 -28.91 12.60 -7.87
CA GLN A 14 -29.87 13.69 -7.97
C GLN A 14 -30.72 13.74 -6.69
N TYR A 15 -30.44 14.73 -5.83
CA TYR A 15 -31.33 15.13 -4.74
C TYR A 15 -32.61 15.71 -5.36
N LEU A 16 -33.63 14.87 -5.53
CA LEU A 16 -34.99 15.30 -5.81
C LEU A 16 -35.91 14.62 -4.80
N ASN A 17 -36.15 15.31 -3.68
CA ASN A 17 -37.39 15.28 -2.89
C ASN A 17 -37.22 16.19 -1.66
N GLY A 18 -37.02 17.50 -1.90
CA GLY A 18 -37.52 18.62 -1.08
C GLY A 18 -37.45 18.64 0.45
N ALA A 19 -36.73 17.75 1.13
CA ALA A 19 -36.61 17.74 2.58
C ALA A 19 -35.18 18.09 2.99
N GLY A 20 -34.97 19.34 3.40
CA GLY A 20 -33.75 19.73 4.11
C GLY A 20 -33.65 19.00 5.46
N PRO A 21 -32.44 18.91 6.06
CA PRO A 21 -32.27 18.22 7.33
C PRO A 21 -33.09 18.92 8.44
N PRO A 22 -33.77 18.17 9.33
CA PRO A 22 -34.51 18.77 10.43
C PRO A 22 -33.56 19.44 11.45
N ALA A 23 -34.00 20.58 11.97
CA ALA A 23 -33.29 21.41 12.93
C ALA A 23 -33.29 20.81 14.36
N ASN A 24 -32.20 21.09 15.08
CA ASN A 24 -31.92 20.71 16.47
C ASN A 24 -33.08 20.98 17.46
N GLN A 25 -33.41 19.97 18.27
CA GLN A 25 -34.04 20.15 19.58
C GLN A 25 -33.18 19.46 20.63
N GLU A 26 -32.67 20.24 21.59
CA GLU A 26 -31.95 19.77 22.77
C GLU A 26 -32.90 19.43 23.91
N ARG A 27 -32.56 18.39 24.70
CA ARG A 27 -32.54 18.26 26.19
C ARG A 27 -32.69 16.78 26.64
N PRO A 28 -32.32 16.38 27.87
CA PRO A 28 -30.95 16.26 28.38
C PRO A 28 -30.67 14.87 29.04
N ASN A 29 -29.39 14.63 29.35
CA ASN A 29 -28.83 13.67 30.32
C ASN A 29 -28.96 12.16 30.10
N GLY A 30 -27.77 11.53 29.94
CA GLY A 30 -27.46 10.24 30.56
C GLY A 30 -27.16 9.11 29.58
N GLY A 31 -25.90 8.97 29.19
CA GLY A 31 -25.44 7.76 28.49
C GLY A 31 -24.13 7.97 27.77
N ARG A 32 -23.07 7.36 28.30
CA ARG A 32 -21.69 7.34 27.79
C ARG A 32 -21.65 7.17 26.26
N ALA A 33 -21.43 8.25 25.52
CA ALA A 33 -20.89 8.18 24.18
C ALA A 33 -19.37 8.35 24.34
N GLY A 34 -18.65 7.23 24.30
CA GLY A 34 -17.22 7.28 24.08
C GLY A 34 -17.00 8.14 22.84
N VAL A 35 -16.25 9.22 23.00
CA VAL A 35 -15.61 9.88 21.88
C VAL A 35 -14.78 8.79 21.25
N ALA A 36 -15.28 8.21 20.15
CA ALA A 36 -14.46 7.42 19.27
C ALA A 36 -13.47 8.42 18.67
N LEU A 37 -12.41 8.69 19.43
CA LEU A 37 -11.16 9.12 18.89
C LEU A 37 -10.81 8.00 17.91
N LYS A 38 -11.17 8.19 16.63
CA LYS A 38 -10.39 7.59 15.55
C LYS A 38 -9.02 8.24 15.68
N ASN A 39 -8.24 7.74 16.64
CA ASN A 39 -6.80 7.75 16.51
C ASN A 39 -6.55 6.81 15.33
N GLU A 40 -6.68 7.35 14.12
CA GLU A 40 -5.96 6.84 12.96
C GLU A 40 -4.49 7.13 13.29
N GLN A 41 -3.94 6.34 14.22
CA GLN A 41 -2.52 6.27 14.44
C GLN A 41 -1.98 5.69 13.15
N SER A 42 -1.59 6.58 12.24
CA SER A 42 -0.80 6.23 11.07
C SER A 42 0.34 5.36 11.58
N ILE A 43 0.34 4.09 11.19
CA ILE A 43 1.40 3.17 11.56
C ILE A 43 2.64 3.69 10.85
N VAL A 44 3.55 4.30 11.59
CA VAL A 44 4.84 4.74 11.05
C VAL A 44 5.80 3.58 11.25
N GLY A 45 6.36 3.07 10.15
CA GLY A 45 7.34 2.01 10.20
C GLY A 45 8.76 2.52 10.46
N ASP A 46 9.70 1.60 10.35
CA ASP A 46 11.12 1.78 10.63
C ASP A 46 11.99 1.71 9.36
N GLN A 47 11.38 1.88 8.19
CA GLN A 47 12.11 2.02 6.92
C GLN A 47 13.10 3.21 7.00
N PRO A 48 14.36 3.01 6.61
CA PRO A 48 15.32 4.11 6.44
C PRO A 48 14.95 5.07 5.31
N ASP A 49 15.54 6.26 5.32
CA ASP A 49 15.36 7.22 4.22
C ASP A 49 15.87 6.63 2.89
N GLY A 50 15.05 6.72 1.85
CA GLY A 50 15.36 6.20 0.52
C GLY A 50 14.43 6.77 -0.56
N ASP A 51 14.69 6.35 -1.79
CA ASP A 51 13.95 6.78 -2.97
C ASP A 51 13.06 5.65 -3.52
N MET A 52 11.85 6.01 -3.95
CA MET A 52 10.95 5.17 -4.74
C MET A 52 10.64 5.88 -6.06
N LYS A 53 10.97 5.27 -7.18
CA LYS A 53 10.69 5.77 -8.53
C LYS A 53 10.03 4.68 -9.35
N TRP A 54 9.25 5.04 -10.37
CA TRP A 54 8.65 4.06 -11.26
C TRP A 54 8.54 4.58 -12.68
N ILE A 55 8.50 3.65 -13.63
CA ILE A 55 8.27 3.89 -15.06
C ILE A 55 7.25 2.89 -15.61
N SER A 56 6.48 3.31 -16.61
CA SER A 56 5.64 2.41 -17.40
C SER A 56 6.40 1.88 -18.61
N LEU A 57 6.38 0.56 -18.80
CA LEU A 57 6.99 -0.13 -19.92
C LEU A 57 5.90 -0.74 -20.82
N PRO A 58 5.97 -0.58 -22.15
CA PRO A 58 4.96 -1.10 -23.08
C PRO A 58 5.09 -2.62 -23.33
N ARG A 59 5.77 -3.36 -22.44
CA ARG A 59 5.99 -4.81 -22.54
C ARG A 59 5.26 -5.53 -21.42
N SER A 60 4.73 -6.71 -21.73
CA SER A 60 4.25 -7.65 -20.73
C SER A 60 5.42 -8.39 -20.10
N LEU A 61 5.29 -8.73 -18.81
CA LEU A 61 6.16 -9.69 -18.17
C LEU A 61 5.48 -11.06 -18.10
N PRO A 62 6.24 -12.15 -17.93
CA PRO A 62 5.65 -13.48 -17.69
C PRO A 62 4.68 -13.47 -16.50
N CYS A 63 4.92 -12.61 -15.51
CA CYS A 63 4.03 -12.44 -14.38
C CYS A 63 2.70 -11.73 -14.72
N TYR A 64 2.66 -10.94 -15.78
CA TYR A 64 1.49 -10.18 -16.21
C TYR A 64 1.31 -10.26 -17.72
N PRO A 65 0.87 -11.42 -18.25
CA PRO A 65 0.65 -11.55 -19.68
C PRO A 65 -0.52 -10.64 -20.09
N HIS A 66 -0.38 -9.97 -21.25
CA HIS A 66 -1.43 -9.18 -21.90
C HIS A 66 -1.63 -7.72 -21.44
N CYS A 67 -0.80 -7.20 -20.54
CA CYS A 67 -0.77 -5.76 -20.21
C CYS A 67 0.66 -5.19 -20.25
N GLY A 68 0.78 -3.85 -20.15
CA GLY A 68 2.07 -3.22 -19.90
C GLY A 68 2.59 -3.55 -18.50
N THR A 69 3.78 -3.06 -18.17
CA THR A 69 4.39 -3.30 -16.85
C THR A 69 4.82 -1.99 -16.22
N ILE A 70 4.48 -1.79 -14.96
CA ILE A 70 5.08 -0.73 -14.14
C ILE A 70 6.32 -1.32 -13.46
N GLU A 71 7.48 -0.73 -13.73
CA GLU A 71 8.74 -1.08 -13.08
C GLU A 71 9.01 -0.07 -11.97
N ILE A 72 9.13 -0.54 -10.72
CA ILE A 72 9.36 0.26 -9.52
C ILE A 72 10.79 0.03 -9.05
N GLU A 73 11.58 1.09 -8.99
CA GLU A 73 12.93 1.09 -8.43
C GLU A 73 12.90 1.64 -7.00
N TYR A 74 13.47 0.88 -6.07
CA TYR A 74 13.75 1.31 -4.71
C TYR A 74 15.25 1.44 -4.51
N ASN A 75 15.68 2.54 -3.89
CA ASN A 75 17.10 2.81 -3.63
C ASN A 75 17.30 3.36 -2.22
N PHE A 76 18.09 2.66 -1.42
CA PHE A 76 18.52 3.04 -0.08
C PHE A 76 20.04 3.08 -0.05
N ASN A 77 20.60 4.18 0.43
CA ASN A 77 22.05 4.29 0.64
C ASN A 77 22.45 3.66 1.97
N ASP A 78 23.75 3.38 2.13
CA ASP A 78 24.32 3.03 3.43
C ASP A 78 24.03 4.14 4.46
N GLY A 79 23.83 3.75 5.71
CA GLY A 79 23.46 4.71 6.74
C GLY A 79 23.72 4.21 8.16
N MET A 80 23.26 5.01 9.12
CA MET A 80 23.33 4.71 10.55
C MET A 80 21.94 4.47 11.11
N GLN A 81 21.82 3.46 11.97
CA GLN A 81 20.56 3.13 12.59
C GLN A 81 20.09 4.22 13.56
N THR A 82 18.81 4.60 13.46
CA THR A 82 18.17 5.57 14.36
C THR A 82 17.53 4.87 15.55
N GLU A 83 16.93 5.64 16.47
CA GLU A 83 16.14 5.10 17.59
C GLU A 83 14.93 4.26 17.16
N LYS A 84 14.53 4.32 15.88
CA LYS A 84 13.45 3.48 15.34
C LYS A 84 13.91 2.07 14.95
N HIS A 85 15.21 1.85 14.80
CA HIS A 85 15.76 0.59 14.30
C HIS A 85 16.25 -0.33 15.45
N PRO A 86 16.48 -1.62 15.18
CA PRO A 86 16.84 -2.60 16.22
C PRO A 86 18.16 -2.31 16.98
N ARG A 87 19.11 -1.60 16.36
CA ARG A 87 20.44 -1.33 16.93
C ARG A 87 20.88 0.12 16.70
N PRO A 88 20.33 1.09 17.45
CA PRO A 88 20.65 2.51 17.27
C PRO A 88 22.16 2.80 17.29
N GLY A 89 22.61 3.67 16.39
CA GLY A 89 24.01 4.06 16.24
C GLY A 89 24.92 3.04 15.54
N LYS A 90 24.41 1.89 15.12
CA LYS A 90 25.16 0.93 14.28
C LYS A 90 24.96 1.21 12.79
N PRO A 91 25.97 0.95 11.94
CA PRO A 91 25.81 1.08 10.50
C PRO A 91 24.87 0.01 9.96
N PHE A 92 24.18 0.31 8.86
CA PHE A 92 23.50 -0.66 8.02
C PHE A 92 23.94 -0.47 6.55
N ALA A 93 23.94 -1.55 5.79
CA ALA A 93 24.15 -1.52 4.35
C ALA A 93 22.84 -1.14 3.63
N GLY A 94 22.97 -0.27 2.62
CA GLY A 94 21.91 0.12 1.73
C GLY A 94 21.40 -1.03 0.87
N PHE A 95 20.34 -0.78 0.11
CA PHE A 95 19.68 -1.78 -0.71
C PHE A 95 19.10 -1.15 -1.96
N ARG A 96 19.32 -1.80 -3.10
CA ARG A 96 18.71 -1.41 -4.38
C ARG A 96 17.99 -2.60 -4.98
N THR A 97 16.74 -2.42 -5.32
CA THR A 97 15.91 -3.50 -5.88
C THR A 97 14.85 -2.96 -6.82
N VAL A 98 14.34 -3.86 -7.65
CA VAL A 98 13.27 -3.56 -8.62
C VAL A 98 12.11 -4.50 -8.37
N ALA A 99 10.90 -3.94 -8.41
CA ALA A 99 9.65 -4.68 -8.34
C ALA A 99 8.75 -4.34 -9.53
N TYR A 100 7.81 -5.23 -9.84
CA TYR A 100 6.93 -5.08 -11.00
C TYR A 100 5.46 -5.15 -10.61
N LEU A 101 4.63 -4.37 -11.32
CA LEU A 101 3.16 -4.41 -11.27
C LEU A 101 2.61 -4.44 -12.70
N PRO A 102 1.39 -4.94 -12.93
CA PRO A 102 0.74 -4.80 -14.23
C PRO A 102 0.41 -3.31 -14.46
N ASP A 103 0.61 -2.82 -15.68
CA ASP A 103 0.13 -1.48 -16.07
C ASP A 103 -1.33 -1.55 -16.51
N ASP A 104 -2.21 -1.81 -15.55
CA ASP A 104 -3.66 -1.81 -15.70
C ASP A 104 -4.32 -1.09 -14.51
N ARG A 105 -5.66 -1.09 -14.46
CA ARG A 105 -6.41 -0.41 -13.39
C ARG A 105 -6.04 -0.94 -11.99
N GLU A 106 -5.85 -2.24 -11.84
CA GLU A 106 -5.58 -2.86 -10.54
C GLU A 106 -4.12 -2.62 -10.11
N GLY A 107 -3.17 -2.74 -11.03
CA GLY A 107 -1.78 -2.45 -10.73
C GLY A 107 -1.52 -0.97 -10.44
N ASN A 108 -2.21 -0.05 -11.13
CA ASN A 108 -2.14 1.38 -10.82
C ASN A 108 -2.76 1.73 -9.44
N GLU A 109 -3.85 1.06 -9.06
CA GLU A 109 -4.39 1.16 -7.70
C GLU A 109 -3.36 0.67 -6.67
N LEU A 110 -2.75 -0.48 -6.93
CA LEU A 110 -1.75 -1.04 -6.03
C LEU A 110 -0.48 -0.17 -5.92
N LEU A 111 -0.05 0.46 -7.01
CA LEU A 111 1.04 1.43 -7.01
C LEU A 111 0.76 2.61 -6.06
N ARG A 112 -0.46 3.16 -6.06
CA ARG A 112 -0.86 4.24 -5.14
C ARG A 112 -0.73 3.78 -3.68
N LEU A 113 -1.20 2.58 -3.37
CA LEU A 113 -1.16 2.02 -2.03
C LEU A 113 0.28 1.74 -1.57
N LEU A 114 1.12 1.19 -2.46
CA LEU A 114 2.53 0.96 -2.18
C LEU A 114 3.30 2.26 -1.98
N LYS A 115 2.99 3.31 -2.75
CA LYS A 115 3.57 4.64 -2.53
C LYS A 115 3.20 5.19 -1.16
N GLN A 116 1.94 5.04 -0.75
CA GLN A 116 1.49 5.41 0.59
C GLN A 116 2.21 4.58 1.68
N ALA A 117 2.38 3.27 1.48
CA ALA A 117 3.14 2.41 2.39
C ALA A 117 4.60 2.86 2.53
N PHE A 118 5.23 3.21 1.41
CA PHE A 118 6.60 3.69 1.36
C PHE A 118 6.75 5.02 2.10
N ASP A 119 5.81 5.95 1.91
CA ASP A 119 5.80 7.26 2.59
C ASP A 119 5.57 7.13 4.10
N GLN A 120 4.90 6.06 4.53
CA GLN A 120 4.71 5.72 5.95
C GLN A 120 5.86 4.86 6.50
N GLY A 121 6.85 4.50 5.66
CA GLY A 121 8.00 3.71 6.05
C GLY A 121 7.70 2.24 6.34
N LEU A 122 6.72 1.65 5.66
CA LEU A 122 6.21 0.30 5.91
C LEU A 122 6.68 -0.75 4.89
N THR A 123 7.42 -0.35 3.86
CA THR A 123 7.79 -1.22 2.73
C THR A 123 9.08 -1.99 3.01
N PHE A 124 10.03 -1.36 3.69
CA PHE A 124 11.32 -1.93 4.07
C PHE A 124 11.59 -1.78 5.57
N THR A 125 12.59 -2.50 6.06
CA THR A 125 13.08 -2.42 7.45
C THR A 125 14.59 -2.70 7.45
N VAL A 126 15.25 -2.50 8.60
CA VAL A 126 16.65 -2.92 8.81
C VAL A 126 16.65 -4.26 9.55
N ALA A 127 17.29 -5.27 8.98
CA ALA A 127 17.40 -6.58 9.59
C ALA A 127 18.85 -7.07 9.66
N SER A 128 19.14 -7.89 10.68
CA SER A 128 20.40 -8.62 10.79
C SER A 128 20.41 -9.83 9.85
N GLY A 129 21.42 -9.92 9.00
CA GLY A 129 21.76 -11.12 8.24
C GLY A 129 22.38 -12.21 9.12
N SER A 130 22.53 -13.41 8.55
CA SER A 130 23.07 -14.59 9.25
C SER A 130 24.52 -14.44 9.75
N ASN A 131 25.28 -13.54 9.13
CA ASN A 131 26.66 -13.16 9.48
C ASN A 131 26.72 -11.98 10.47
N GLY A 132 25.58 -11.50 10.97
CA GLY A 132 25.51 -10.35 11.87
C GLY A 132 25.63 -8.98 11.19
N SER A 133 25.67 -8.91 9.86
CA SER A 133 25.60 -7.63 9.12
C SER A 133 24.18 -7.08 9.15
N GLU A 134 24.03 -5.77 9.32
CA GLU A 134 22.75 -5.08 9.27
C GLU A 134 22.53 -4.54 7.87
N ALA A 135 21.37 -4.78 7.26
CA ALA A 135 21.05 -4.29 5.92
C ALA A 135 19.57 -3.96 5.79
N VAL A 136 19.26 -3.07 4.85
CA VAL A 136 17.87 -2.82 4.44
C VAL A 136 17.33 -4.06 3.71
N THR A 137 16.13 -4.49 4.08
CA THR A 137 15.43 -5.64 3.48
C THR A 137 13.93 -5.36 3.39
N TRP A 138 13.23 -6.18 2.60
CA TRP A 138 11.77 -6.16 2.55
C TRP A 138 11.16 -6.32 3.95
N SER A 139 10.12 -5.53 4.24
CA SER A 139 9.21 -5.77 5.37
C SER A 139 8.19 -6.87 4.98
N ASP A 140 6.96 -6.78 5.45
CA ASP A 140 5.95 -7.84 5.25
C ASP A 140 5.16 -7.70 3.93
N ILE A 141 5.31 -6.59 3.20
CA ILE A 141 4.55 -6.34 1.98
C ILE A 141 5.18 -7.15 0.82
N PRO A 142 4.47 -8.14 0.25
CA PRO A 142 5.02 -8.97 -0.82
C PRO A 142 5.24 -8.15 -2.10
N HIS A 143 6.36 -8.38 -2.78
CA HIS A 143 6.71 -7.74 -4.06
C HIS A 143 7.05 -8.77 -5.13
N CYS A 144 6.69 -8.48 -6.38
CA CYS A 144 7.12 -9.27 -7.52
C CYS A 144 8.51 -8.79 -7.98
N THR A 145 9.57 -9.53 -7.64
CA THR A 145 10.98 -9.14 -7.90
C THR A 145 11.62 -9.91 -9.06
N GLY A 146 10.85 -10.71 -9.81
CA GLY A 146 11.36 -11.54 -10.91
C GLY A 146 10.31 -12.06 -11.87
N PHE A 147 10.78 -12.67 -12.97
CA PHE A 147 9.98 -13.22 -14.08
C PHE A 147 9.22 -14.52 -13.75
N THR A 148 9.18 -14.94 -12.49
CA THR A 148 8.44 -16.13 -12.08
C THR A 148 6.94 -15.82 -12.05
N ASN A 149 6.13 -16.73 -12.59
CA ASN A 149 4.66 -16.60 -12.59
C ASN A 149 4.18 -16.17 -11.19
N PRO A 150 3.27 -15.19 -11.08
CA PRO A 150 2.79 -14.79 -9.77
C PRO A 150 2.02 -15.98 -9.22
N GLU A 151 2.28 -16.33 -7.97
CA GLU A 151 1.37 -17.20 -7.24
C GLU A 151 -0.07 -16.70 -7.45
N PRO A 152 -1.04 -17.59 -7.70
CA PRO A 152 -2.44 -17.19 -7.77
C PRO A 152 -2.78 -16.28 -6.61
N TYR A 153 -3.53 -15.20 -6.88
CA TYR A 153 -3.95 -14.21 -5.89
C TYR A 153 -2.85 -13.30 -5.32
N PHE A 154 -1.66 -13.21 -5.94
CA PHE A 154 -0.61 -12.29 -5.50
C PHE A 154 -1.12 -10.86 -5.20
N LEU A 155 -1.82 -10.22 -6.16
CA LEU A 155 -2.35 -8.86 -5.97
C LEU A 155 -3.35 -8.76 -4.81
N MET A 156 -4.17 -9.79 -4.62
CA MET A 156 -5.11 -9.86 -3.49
C MET A 156 -4.38 -9.96 -2.15
N THR A 157 -3.32 -10.78 -2.08
CA THR A 157 -2.49 -10.92 -0.88
C THR A 157 -1.81 -9.59 -0.54
N VAL A 158 -1.25 -8.88 -1.52
CA VAL A 158 -0.63 -7.56 -1.28
C VAL A 158 -1.68 -6.57 -0.75
N LYS A 159 -2.87 -6.52 -1.37
CA LYS A 159 -3.98 -5.67 -0.88
C LYS A 159 -4.40 -6.01 0.56
N GLN A 160 -4.47 -7.30 0.92
CA GLN A 160 -4.81 -7.72 2.28
C GLN A 160 -3.75 -7.30 3.31
N VAL A 161 -2.46 -7.41 2.96
CA VAL A 161 -1.36 -6.98 3.83
C VAL A 161 -1.32 -5.46 3.98
N LEU A 162 -1.58 -4.70 2.91
CA LEU A 162 -1.68 -3.24 2.97
C LEU A 162 -2.84 -2.80 3.86
N LYS A 163 -4.01 -3.44 3.71
CA LYS A 163 -5.17 -3.19 4.54
C LYS A 163 -4.92 -3.50 6.02
N SER A 164 -4.22 -4.58 6.34
CA SER A 164 -3.87 -4.89 7.74
C SER A 164 -2.89 -3.87 8.35
N LYS A 165 -2.16 -3.13 7.51
CA LYS A 165 -1.31 -1.99 7.87
C LYS A 165 -2.03 -0.63 7.81
N GLY A 166 -3.34 -0.61 7.57
CA GLY A 166 -4.16 0.61 7.58
C GLY A 166 -4.12 1.43 6.28
N ILE A 167 -3.80 0.80 5.14
CA ILE A 167 -3.68 1.45 3.83
C ILE A 167 -4.81 0.95 2.91
N GLU A 168 -5.67 1.86 2.42
CA GLU A 168 -6.84 1.57 1.56
C GLU A 168 -7.05 2.60 0.42
#